data_AF-A0A7N2KU42-F1
#
_entry.id   AF-A0A7N2KU42-F1
#
_cell.length_a   1.000
_cell.length_b   1.000
_cell.length_c   1.000
_cell.angle_alpha   90.00
_cell.angle_beta   90.00
_cell.angle_gamma   90.00
#
_symmetry.space_group_name_H-M   'P 1'
#
loop_
_entity.id
_entity.type
_entity.pdbx_description
1 polymer ?
#
loop_
_entity_poly.entity_id
_entity_poly.type
_entity_poly.pdbx_seq_one_letter_code
_entity_poly.pdbx_strand_id
1 'polypeptide(L)'
;MFFAIAEHNLTIVGMDANYIKPITTSYIVISPGQTMDILLTANQTLGHYYIAARQFWSQGVGVTDFDHVNVTAIIEYRGNYTIPLSPSFPSTLPTYKDLTAAIKFSNLFRSLASKDHPVNVPLNITTRMYVTVSMSEIACQNSTCTSKGGDILATSSNNISWSNPVPIDILLAYYRNISGVYTTDFPDQPLYYYNFTADELPTDIAIADLGNKVKMLNYNEVVEVVFQGVWFWHCHIDRHMTWGMAAVFIVKNGGTAETSIHKPPPHLPSCNVPLELRVQNNDGPDGKENQSIFI
;
A
#
# COMPACT_ATOMS: atom_id res chain seq x y z
N MET A 1 -6.38 -7.05 6.94
CA MET A 1 -7.31 -7.14 8.08
C MET A 1 -8.50 -8.00 7.68
N PHE A 2 -8.99 -8.86 8.58
CA PHE A 2 -10.27 -9.55 8.40
C PHE A 2 -11.42 -8.69 8.93
N PHE A 3 -12.57 -8.74 8.27
CA PHE A 3 -13.80 -8.05 8.68
C PHE A 3 -15.01 -8.95 8.43
N ALA A 4 -15.96 -8.97 9.37
CA ALA A 4 -17.21 -9.74 9.27
C ALA A 4 -18.33 -9.08 10.07
N ILE A 5 -19.58 -9.42 9.72
CA ILE A 5 -20.78 -8.96 10.42
C ILE A 5 -21.55 -10.20 10.88
N ALA A 6 -21.92 -10.24 12.17
CA ALA A 6 -22.63 -11.38 12.73
C ALA A 6 -23.93 -11.64 11.99
N GLU A 7 -24.16 -12.88 11.55
CA GLU A 7 -25.37 -13.34 10.85
C GLU A 7 -25.68 -12.64 9.52
N HIS A 8 -24.77 -11.82 8.98
CA HIS A 8 -24.98 -11.14 7.70
C HIS A 8 -23.91 -11.54 6.69
N ASN A 9 -24.37 -11.81 5.45
CA ASN A 9 -23.48 -11.89 4.30
C ASN A 9 -23.24 -10.49 3.74
N LEU A 10 -22.04 -10.31 3.19
CA LEU A 10 -21.53 -9.11 2.55
C LEU A 10 -21.54 -9.35 1.05
N THR A 11 -22.22 -8.49 0.28
CA THR A 11 -22.16 -8.54 -1.19
C THR A 11 -21.29 -7.40 -1.69
N ILE A 12 -20.05 -7.71 -2.04
CA ILE A 12 -19.09 -6.72 -2.57
C ILE A 12 -19.43 -6.46 -4.03
N VAL A 13 -19.53 -5.18 -4.41
CA VAL A 13 -19.90 -4.71 -5.76
C VAL A 13 -18.88 -3.76 -6.37
N GLY A 14 -17.98 -3.21 -5.56
CA GLY A 14 -16.90 -2.35 -6.02
C GLY A 14 -15.63 -2.52 -5.19
N MET A 15 -14.49 -2.25 -5.80
CA MET A 15 -13.18 -2.20 -5.15
C MET A 15 -12.35 -1.11 -5.81
N ASP A 16 -11.68 -0.27 -5.02
CA ASP A 16 -10.81 0.81 -5.48
C ASP A 16 -11.47 1.66 -6.59
N ALA A 17 -12.69 2.12 -6.30
CA ALA A 17 -13.55 2.91 -7.17
C ALA A 17 -13.91 2.27 -8.54
N ASN A 18 -13.77 0.95 -8.67
CA ASN A 18 -14.14 0.20 -9.87
C ASN A 18 -15.16 -0.88 -9.56
N TYR A 19 -16.17 -1.02 -10.42
CA TYR A 19 -17.17 -2.08 -10.27
C TYR A 19 -16.56 -3.46 -10.54
N ILE A 20 -16.93 -4.41 -9.70
CA ILE A 20 -16.53 -5.81 -9.81
C ILE A 20 -17.74 -6.70 -10.09
N LYS A 21 -17.48 -7.95 -10.50
CA LYS A 21 -18.52 -8.98 -10.47
C LYS A 21 -18.97 -9.18 -9.02
N PRO A 22 -20.27 -9.10 -8.70
CA PRO A 22 -20.72 -9.20 -7.32
C PRO A 22 -20.24 -10.48 -6.63
N ILE A 23 -19.68 -10.34 -5.43
CA ILE A 23 -19.19 -11.45 -4.60
C ILE A 23 -19.99 -11.45 -3.32
N THR A 24 -20.68 -12.54 -3.01
CA THR A 24 -21.35 -12.73 -1.72
C THR A 24 -20.51 -13.64 -0.81
N THR A 25 -20.15 -13.15 0.37
CA THR A 25 -19.27 -13.83 1.34
C THR A 25 -19.65 -13.46 2.77
N SER A 26 -19.21 -14.23 3.76
CA SER A 26 -19.45 -13.97 5.18
C SER A 26 -18.32 -13.23 5.90
N TYR A 27 -17.21 -12.97 5.22
CA TYR A 27 -16.09 -12.15 5.67
C TYR A 27 -15.35 -11.57 4.47
N ILE A 28 -14.59 -10.51 4.71
CA ILE A 28 -13.66 -9.92 3.74
C ILE A 28 -12.25 -9.83 4.31
N VAL A 29 -11.27 -9.70 3.40
CA VAL A 29 -9.91 -9.28 3.72
C VAL A 29 -9.61 -7.96 3.03
N ILE A 30 -9.21 -6.95 3.79
CA ILE A 30 -8.87 -5.63 3.27
C ILE A 30 -7.49 -5.20 3.76
N SER A 31 -6.67 -4.66 2.86
CA SER A 31 -5.33 -4.13 3.15
C SER A 31 -5.35 -2.60 3.23
N PRO A 32 -4.39 -1.96 3.91
CA PRO A 32 -4.26 -0.51 3.90
C PRO A 32 -4.22 0.05 2.48
N GLY A 33 -4.93 1.17 2.26
CA GLY A 33 -5.06 1.81 0.95
C GLY A 33 -6.21 1.26 0.08
N GLN A 34 -6.73 0.06 0.36
CA GLN A 34 -7.85 -0.50 -0.39
C GLN A 34 -9.19 0.05 0.10
N THR A 35 -10.17 0.09 -0.80
CA THR A 35 -11.57 0.42 -0.53
C THR A 35 -12.48 -0.65 -1.12
N MET A 36 -13.62 -0.92 -0.46
CA MET A 36 -14.63 -1.88 -0.94
C MET A 36 -16.03 -1.32 -0.75
N ASP A 37 -16.85 -1.41 -1.80
CA ASP A 37 -18.27 -1.07 -1.75
C ASP A 37 -19.08 -2.34 -1.48
N ILE A 38 -19.82 -2.36 -0.37
CA ILE A 38 -20.50 -3.56 0.13
C ILE A 38 -21.98 -3.28 0.32
N LEU A 39 -22.81 -4.08 -0.35
CA LEU A 39 -24.24 -4.15 -0.09
C LEU A 39 -24.49 -5.08 1.10
N LEU A 40 -25.06 -4.50 2.14
CA LEU A 40 -25.55 -5.22 3.31
C LEU A 40 -27.08 -5.35 3.22
N THR A 41 -27.59 -6.57 3.27
CA THR A 41 -29.04 -6.80 3.31
C THR A 41 -29.49 -6.98 4.75
N ALA A 42 -30.29 -6.05 5.28
CA ALA A 42 -30.82 -6.10 6.63
C ALA A 42 -32.06 -7.02 6.72
N ASN A 43 -31.86 -8.33 6.60
CA ASN A 43 -32.91 -9.36 6.57
C ASN A 43 -32.92 -10.30 7.78
N GLN A 44 -32.18 -9.98 8.84
CA GLN A 44 -32.16 -10.77 10.07
C GLN A 44 -33.31 -10.37 11.01
N THR A 45 -33.47 -11.14 12.10
CA THR A 45 -34.43 -10.80 13.15
C THR A 45 -34.10 -9.45 13.79
N LEU A 46 -35.09 -8.74 14.32
CA LEU A 46 -34.84 -7.49 15.05
C LEU A 46 -33.90 -7.77 16.24
N GLY A 47 -32.77 -7.07 16.28
CA GLY A 47 -31.71 -7.32 17.24
C GLY A 47 -30.47 -6.48 17.01
N HIS A 48 -29.43 -6.76 17.79
CA HIS A 48 -28.12 -6.14 17.68
C HIS A 48 -27.11 -7.18 17.18
N TYR A 49 -26.28 -6.78 16.23
CA TYR A 49 -25.30 -7.64 15.58
C TYR A 49 -23.92 -6.98 15.61
N TYR A 50 -22.89 -7.69 16.06
CA TYR A 50 -21.54 -7.14 16.01
C TYR A 50 -21.03 -7.09 14.57
N ILE A 51 -20.53 -5.92 14.20
CA ILE A 51 -19.46 -5.78 13.22
C ILE A 51 -18.15 -6.04 13.96
N ALA A 52 -17.28 -6.88 13.41
CA ALA A 52 -15.98 -7.14 14.00
C ALA A 52 -14.88 -7.16 12.95
N ALA A 53 -13.71 -6.65 13.31
CA ALA A 53 -12.51 -6.75 12.52
C ALA A 53 -11.29 -7.09 13.38
N ARG A 54 -10.29 -7.71 12.76
CA ARG A 54 -9.02 -8.05 13.41
C ARG A 54 -7.87 -8.14 12.42
N GLN A 55 -6.65 -7.94 12.91
CA GLN A 55 -5.45 -8.05 12.10
C GLN A 55 -5.34 -9.45 11.45
N PHE A 56 -4.96 -9.45 10.16
CA PHE A 56 -4.46 -10.65 9.48
C PHE A 56 -2.95 -10.56 9.48
N TRP A 57 -2.29 -11.63 9.91
CA TRP A 57 -0.85 -11.70 10.12
C TRP A 57 -0.29 -12.97 9.48
N SER A 58 0.53 -12.79 8.44
CA SER A 58 1.14 -13.87 7.67
C SER A 58 2.65 -14.00 7.88
N GLN A 59 3.26 -13.24 8.79
CA GLN A 59 4.69 -13.41 9.09
C GLN A 59 4.97 -14.75 9.79
N GLY A 60 6.26 -15.13 9.76
CA GLY A 60 6.75 -16.37 10.34
C GLY A 60 6.33 -16.58 11.79
N VAL A 61 6.22 -17.85 12.17
CA VAL A 61 5.71 -18.29 13.49
C VAL A 61 6.48 -17.72 14.68
N GLY A 62 7.74 -17.32 14.48
CA GLY A 62 8.59 -16.70 15.51
C GLY A 62 8.23 -15.26 15.86
N VAL A 63 7.38 -14.59 15.07
CA VAL A 63 6.93 -13.22 15.38
C VAL A 63 5.58 -13.28 16.09
N THR A 64 5.64 -13.10 17.41
CA THR A 64 4.48 -13.24 18.32
C THR A 64 3.96 -11.90 18.85
N ASP A 65 4.73 -10.82 18.68
CA ASP A 65 4.42 -9.50 19.23
C ASP A 65 3.68 -8.64 18.21
N PHE A 66 2.46 -9.06 17.87
CA PHE A 66 1.52 -8.30 17.04
C PHE A 66 0.17 -8.21 17.74
N ASP A 67 -0.67 -7.28 17.27
CA ASP A 67 -1.94 -7.00 17.92
C ASP A 67 -2.95 -8.13 17.68
N HIS A 68 -3.48 -8.66 18.78
CA HIS A 68 -4.51 -9.70 18.80
C HIS A 68 -5.90 -9.14 19.17
N VAL A 69 -6.03 -7.84 19.34
CA VAL A 69 -7.29 -7.18 19.72
C VAL A 69 -8.27 -7.19 18.55
N ASN A 70 -9.53 -7.47 18.88
CA ASN A 70 -10.65 -7.27 17.96
C ASN A 70 -11.17 -5.85 18.13
N VAL A 71 -11.45 -5.18 17.03
CA VAL A 71 -12.26 -3.96 17.02
C VAL A 71 -13.70 -4.32 16.67
N THR A 72 -14.66 -3.70 17.35
CA THR A 72 -16.08 -3.99 17.16
C THR A 72 -16.92 -2.73 17.03
N ALA A 73 -18.03 -2.86 16.31
CA ALA A 73 -19.12 -1.89 16.25
C ALA A 73 -20.44 -2.67 16.23
N ILE A 74 -21.59 -2.00 16.33
CA ILE A 74 -22.90 -2.67 16.42
C ILE A 74 -23.80 -2.17 15.29
N ILE A 75 -24.43 -3.12 14.58
CA ILE A 75 -25.61 -2.86 13.75
C ILE A 75 -26.84 -3.06 14.62
N GLU A 76 -27.66 -2.03 14.70
CA GLU A 76 -28.92 -2.01 15.43
C GLU A 76 -30.10 -1.99 14.45
N TYR A 77 -30.96 -2.99 14.54
CA TYR A 77 -32.24 -2.98 13.83
C TYR A 77 -33.24 -2.14 14.59
N ARG A 78 -33.83 -1.13 13.96
CA ARG A 78 -34.90 -0.34 14.60
C ARG A 78 -36.19 -1.15 14.68
N GLY A 79 -36.78 -1.21 15.86
CA GLY A 79 -38.07 -1.86 16.06
C GLY A 79 -38.39 -2.07 17.54
N ASN A 80 -39.45 -2.84 17.79
CA ASN A 80 -39.87 -3.18 19.15
C ASN A 80 -39.45 -4.60 19.49
N TYR A 81 -38.39 -4.75 20.28
CA TYR A 81 -37.85 -6.00 20.79
C TYR A 81 -37.13 -5.74 22.12
N THR A 82 -36.94 -6.80 22.90
CA THR A 82 -36.11 -6.74 24.10
C THR A 82 -34.64 -6.71 23.68
N ILE A 83 -33.92 -5.64 24.04
CA ILE A 83 -32.49 -5.50 23.74
C ILE A 83 -31.72 -6.69 24.33
N PRO A 84 -30.97 -7.46 23.51
CA PRO A 84 -30.19 -8.57 24.02
C PRO A 84 -29.06 -8.06 24.93
N LEU A 85 -28.74 -8.81 25.98
CA LEU A 85 -27.63 -8.47 26.90
C LEU A 85 -26.28 -8.38 26.19
N SER A 86 -26.09 -9.18 25.13
CA SER A 86 -24.92 -9.18 24.27
C SER A 86 -25.33 -9.40 22.81
N PRO A 87 -24.89 -8.55 21.87
CA PRO A 87 -25.03 -8.80 20.44
C PRO A 87 -24.33 -10.09 20.01
N SER A 88 -24.81 -10.76 18.96
CA SER A 88 -24.10 -11.93 18.41
C SER A 88 -22.77 -11.53 17.79
N PHE A 89 -21.73 -12.33 18.00
CA PHE A 89 -20.40 -12.12 17.42
C PHE A 89 -20.26 -12.95 16.13
N PRO A 90 -19.61 -12.44 15.07
CA PRO A 90 -19.47 -13.18 13.82
C PRO A 90 -18.62 -14.44 13.99
N SER A 91 -19.26 -15.61 13.92
CA SER A 91 -18.59 -16.92 13.91
C SER A 91 -17.76 -17.17 12.65
N THR A 92 -17.98 -16.38 11.61
CA THR A 92 -17.28 -16.45 10.33
C THR A 92 -16.02 -15.61 10.26
N LEU A 93 -15.70 -14.82 11.30
CA LEU A 93 -14.48 -14.01 11.34
C LEU A 93 -13.25 -14.94 11.43
N PRO A 94 -12.37 -14.98 10.40
CA PRO A 94 -11.22 -15.89 10.41
C PRO A 94 -10.24 -15.64 11.55
N THR A 95 -9.37 -16.61 11.81
CA THR A 95 -8.29 -16.44 12.80
C THR A 95 -7.19 -15.54 12.23
N TYR A 96 -6.43 -14.86 13.09
CA TYR A 96 -5.40 -13.89 12.66
C TYR A 96 -4.29 -14.50 11.79
N LYS A 97 -4.09 -15.83 11.81
CA LYS A 97 -3.12 -16.57 10.99
C LYS A 97 -3.74 -17.36 9.82
N ASP A 98 -5.02 -17.14 9.51
CA ASP A 98 -5.73 -17.92 8.48
C ASP A 98 -5.35 -17.48 7.05
N LEU A 99 -4.18 -17.89 6.59
CA LEU A 99 -3.67 -17.60 5.25
C LEU A 99 -4.60 -18.17 4.15
N THR A 100 -5.19 -19.34 4.40
CA THR A 100 -6.10 -19.99 3.43
C THR A 100 -7.34 -19.13 3.20
N ALA A 101 -7.94 -18.58 4.26
CA ALA A 101 -9.05 -17.66 4.15
C ALA A 101 -8.67 -16.40 3.35
N ALA A 102 -7.49 -15.83 3.63
CA ALA A 102 -7.02 -14.66 2.91
C ALA A 102 -6.83 -14.90 1.41
N ILE A 103 -6.13 -15.98 1.02
CA ILE A 103 -5.91 -16.34 -0.38
C ILE A 103 -7.24 -16.65 -1.08
N LYS A 104 -8.11 -17.43 -0.43
CA LYS A 104 -9.40 -17.80 -0.99
C LYS A 104 -10.25 -16.57 -1.31
N PHE A 105 -10.28 -15.60 -0.40
CA PHE A 105 -11.02 -14.35 -0.60
C PHE A 105 -10.41 -13.51 -1.73
N SER A 106 -9.08 -13.29 -1.73
CA SER A 106 -8.41 -12.47 -2.75
C SER A 106 -8.60 -13.00 -4.18
N ASN A 107 -8.73 -14.31 -4.35
CA ASN A 107 -8.94 -14.94 -5.66
C ASN A 107 -10.36 -14.76 -6.24
N LEU A 108 -11.29 -14.16 -5.48
CA LEU A 108 -12.67 -13.96 -5.94
C LEU A 108 -12.80 -12.76 -6.89
N PHE A 109 -11.91 -11.78 -6.79
CA PHE A 109 -12.07 -10.51 -7.49
C PHE A 109 -11.91 -10.64 -9.01
N ARG A 110 -12.89 -10.07 -9.72
CA ARG A 110 -12.89 -9.92 -11.17
C ARG A 110 -13.60 -8.62 -11.52
N SER A 111 -13.03 -7.83 -12.44
CA SER A 111 -13.70 -6.64 -12.96
C SER A 111 -15.08 -6.99 -13.52
N LEU A 112 -16.06 -6.08 -13.38
CA LEU A 112 -17.44 -6.30 -13.81
C LEU A 112 -17.52 -6.69 -15.29
N ALA A 113 -16.79 -5.97 -16.15
CA ALA A 113 -16.67 -6.23 -17.59
C ALA A 113 -18.04 -6.42 -18.28
N SER A 114 -18.92 -5.43 -18.12
CA SER A 114 -20.24 -5.39 -18.76
C SER A 114 -20.24 -4.41 -19.93
N LYS A 115 -21.37 -4.35 -20.66
CA LYS A 115 -21.54 -3.40 -21.77
C LYS A 115 -21.43 -1.94 -21.30
N ASP A 116 -22.00 -1.64 -20.14
CA ASP A 116 -22.01 -0.28 -19.57
C ASP A 116 -20.73 0.03 -18.77
N HIS A 117 -19.97 -1.01 -18.40
CA HIS A 117 -18.68 -0.91 -17.70
C HIS A 117 -17.62 -1.77 -18.42
N PRO A 118 -17.18 -1.36 -19.63
CA PRO A 118 -16.23 -2.12 -20.41
C PRO A 118 -14.85 -2.13 -19.75
N VAL A 119 -14.12 -3.23 -19.93
CA VAL A 119 -12.75 -3.40 -19.44
C VAL A 119 -11.84 -3.67 -20.63
N ASN A 120 -10.78 -2.89 -20.76
CA ASN A 120 -9.78 -3.06 -21.81
C ASN A 120 -8.48 -3.56 -21.18
N VAL A 121 -8.24 -4.87 -21.25
CA VAL A 121 -7.00 -5.48 -20.76
C VAL A 121 -5.93 -5.30 -21.83
N PRO A 122 -4.79 -4.64 -21.54
CA PRO A 122 -3.71 -4.51 -22.50
C PRO A 122 -3.16 -5.89 -22.89
N LEU A 123 -3.18 -6.20 -24.19
CA LEU A 123 -2.70 -7.49 -24.71
C LEU A 123 -1.27 -7.41 -25.29
N ASN A 124 -0.81 -6.20 -25.63
CA ASN A 124 0.49 -5.96 -26.22
C ASN A 124 1.39 -5.20 -25.24
N ILE A 125 2.20 -5.94 -24.49
CA ILE A 125 3.09 -5.39 -23.45
C ILE A 125 4.41 -4.98 -24.09
N THR A 126 4.73 -3.69 -24.04
CA THR A 126 5.97 -3.14 -24.62
C THR A 126 7.13 -3.16 -23.63
N THR A 127 6.82 -3.08 -22.34
CA THR A 127 7.83 -3.03 -21.27
C THR A 127 7.43 -3.94 -20.13
N ARG A 128 8.37 -4.79 -19.70
CA ARG A 128 8.19 -5.73 -18.60
C ARG A 128 9.22 -5.44 -17.53
N MET A 129 8.72 -5.26 -16.32
CA MET A 129 9.56 -5.12 -15.13
C MET A 129 9.34 -6.32 -14.23
N TYR A 130 10.43 -6.83 -13.68
CA TYR A 130 10.43 -7.78 -12.58
C TYR A 130 10.99 -7.04 -11.37
N VAL A 131 10.12 -6.70 -10.44
CA VAL A 131 10.48 -5.94 -9.24
C VAL A 131 10.44 -6.87 -8.04
N THR A 132 11.60 -7.17 -7.47
CA THR A 132 11.70 -7.85 -6.17
C THR A 132 11.44 -6.83 -5.07
N VAL A 133 10.64 -7.22 -4.07
CA VAL A 133 10.40 -6.42 -2.86
C VAL A 133 10.93 -7.20 -1.67
N SER A 134 11.70 -6.54 -0.80
CA SER A 134 12.33 -7.20 0.33
C SER A 134 12.42 -6.29 1.56
N MET A 135 12.43 -6.93 2.73
CA MET A 135 13.09 -6.36 3.91
C MET A 135 14.59 -6.40 3.63
N SER A 136 15.29 -5.32 3.97
CA SER A 136 16.71 -5.15 3.68
C SER A 136 17.39 -4.45 4.85
N GLU A 137 18.69 -4.28 4.74
CA GLU A 137 19.49 -3.49 5.65
C GLU A 137 20.31 -2.48 4.85
N ILE A 138 20.64 -1.34 5.45
CA ILE A 138 21.57 -0.36 4.90
C ILE A 138 22.85 -0.45 5.74
N ALA A 139 23.97 -0.68 5.06
CA ALA A 139 25.27 -0.82 5.69
C ALA A 139 25.61 0.43 6.52
N CYS A 140 25.85 0.25 7.82
CA CYS A 140 26.21 1.36 8.69
C CYS A 140 27.73 1.61 8.64
N GLN A 141 28.15 2.66 7.93
CA GLN A 141 29.59 2.95 7.76
C GLN A 141 30.25 3.60 8.99
N ASN A 142 29.49 4.16 9.96
CA ASN A 142 30.03 4.86 11.14
C ASN A 142 29.27 4.51 12.44
N SER A 143 29.97 4.50 13.57
CA SER A 143 29.48 4.11 14.91
C SER A 143 28.33 4.95 15.52
N THR A 144 27.71 5.84 14.75
CA THR A 144 26.59 6.69 15.17
C THR A 144 25.22 6.08 14.90
N CYS A 145 25.12 4.98 14.13
CA CYS A 145 23.88 4.20 14.04
C CYS A 145 23.69 3.45 15.37
N THR A 146 23.02 4.10 16.33
CA THR A 146 22.57 3.47 17.57
C THR A 146 21.29 2.70 17.21
N SER A 147 21.28 1.36 17.22
CA SER A 147 21.53 0.50 18.36
C SER A 147 22.52 -0.65 18.07
N LYS A 148 23.57 -0.78 18.89
CA LYS A 148 24.42 -1.98 19.00
C LYS A 148 25.22 -2.39 17.73
N GLY A 149 25.80 -1.43 17.01
CA GLY A 149 26.90 -1.72 16.07
C GLY A 149 26.56 -2.64 14.90
N GLY A 150 25.30 -2.64 14.47
CA GLY A 150 24.80 -3.38 13.30
C GLY A 150 24.25 -2.45 12.22
N ASP A 151 23.85 -3.04 11.09
CA ASP A 151 23.24 -2.35 9.96
C ASP A 151 21.83 -1.83 10.28
N ILE A 152 21.35 -0.87 9.49
CA ILE A 152 20.05 -0.22 9.71
C ILE A 152 18.97 -1.00 8.97
N LEU A 153 17.93 -1.44 9.67
CA LEU A 153 16.74 -2.03 9.05
C LEU A 153 16.13 -1.08 8.00
N ALA A 154 15.90 -1.62 6.82
CA ALA A 154 15.41 -0.93 5.64
C ALA A 154 14.48 -1.83 4.83
N THR A 155 14.03 -1.32 3.70
CA THR A 155 13.32 -2.06 2.67
C THR A 155 13.80 -1.62 1.31
N SER A 156 13.65 -2.50 0.32
CA SER A 156 14.11 -2.20 -1.03
C SER A 156 13.20 -2.75 -2.12
N SER A 157 13.33 -2.16 -3.30
CA SER A 157 12.76 -2.63 -4.55
C SER A 157 13.89 -2.85 -5.56
N ASN A 158 14.06 -4.06 -6.07
CA ASN A 158 15.23 -4.47 -6.88
C ASN A 158 16.58 -4.10 -6.22
N ASN A 159 16.68 -4.30 -4.91
CA ASN A 159 17.85 -3.96 -4.07
C ASN A 159 18.15 -2.45 -3.95
N ILE A 160 17.22 -1.58 -4.35
CA ILE A 160 17.31 -0.14 -4.13
C ILE A 160 16.39 0.26 -2.99
N SER A 161 16.96 0.80 -1.91
CA SER A 161 16.21 1.42 -0.82
C SER A 161 16.00 2.91 -1.12
N TRP A 162 14.74 3.32 -1.24
CA TRP A 162 14.40 4.68 -1.64
C TRP A 162 14.82 5.71 -0.59
N SER A 163 15.59 6.72 -1.04
CA SER A 163 15.96 7.89 -0.23
C SER A 163 15.26 9.14 -0.75
N ASN A 164 14.45 9.78 0.09
CA ASN A 164 13.76 11.02 -0.30
C ASN A 164 14.79 12.13 -0.60
N PRO A 165 14.75 12.75 -1.79
CA PRO A 165 15.62 13.89 -2.07
C PRO A 165 15.19 15.10 -1.23
N VAL A 166 16.17 15.76 -0.60
CA VAL A 166 15.97 16.98 0.18
C VAL A 166 17.02 17.99 -0.27
N PRO A 167 16.66 19.27 -0.51
CA PRO A 167 15.34 19.88 -0.28
C PRO A 167 14.35 19.74 -1.46
N ILE A 168 14.82 19.32 -2.64
CA ILE A 168 14.10 19.40 -3.91
C ILE A 168 13.35 18.09 -4.19
N ASP A 169 12.05 18.17 -4.46
CA ASP A 169 11.25 17.01 -4.85
C ASP A 169 11.50 16.58 -6.31
N ILE A 170 11.19 15.31 -6.62
CA ILE A 170 11.44 14.72 -7.94
C ILE A 170 10.68 15.45 -9.05
N LEU A 171 9.43 15.86 -8.80
CA LEU A 171 8.60 16.52 -9.79
C LEU A 171 9.18 17.88 -10.18
N LEU A 172 9.58 18.68 -9.21
CA LEU A 172 10.22 19.97 -9.46
C LEU A 172 11.57 19.79 -10.16
N ALA A 173 12.37 18.82 -9.73
CA ALA A 173 13.65 18.52 -10.36
C ALA A 173 13.49 18.11 -11.82
N TYR A 174 12.53 17.23 -12.12
CA TYR A 174 12.21 16.82 -13.49
C TYR A 174 11.72 18.02 -14.32
N TYR A 175 10.74 18.77 -13.83
CA TYR A 175 10.13 19.86 -14.58
C TYR A 175 11.10 21.01 -14.87
N ARG A 176 12.01 21.30 -13.94
CA ARG A 176 13.02 22.36 -14.08
C ARG A 176 14.38 21.86 -14.58
N ASN A 177 14.49 20.57 -14.92
CA ASN A 177 15.73 19.94 -15.38
C ASN A 177 16.92 20.18 -14.41
N ILE A 178 16.69 19.97 -13.11
CA ILE A 178 17.67 20.16 -12.05
C ILE A 178 18.52 18.89 -11.92
N SER A 179 19.83 19.01 -12.17
CA SER A 179 20.77 17.89 -12.06
C SER A 179 21.11 17.53 -10.61
N GLY A 180 21.43 16.27 -10.35
CA GLY A 180 21.92 15.79 -9.04
C GLY A 180 20.84 15.46 -8.01
N VAL A 181 19.55 15.55 -8.37
CA VAL A 181 18.43 15.24 -7.47
C VAL A 181 17.97 13.78 -7.57
N TYR A 182 18.14 13.14 -8.73
CA TYR A 182 17.79 11.73 -8.96
C TYR A 182 18.61 11.17 -10.12
N THR A 183 18.64 9.84 -10.24
CA THR A 183 19.19 9.14 -11.41
C THR A 183 18.10 8.34 -12.13
N THR A 184 18.25 8.11 -13.44
CA THR A 184 17.22 7.47 -14.29
C THR A 184 17.45 5.98 -14.53
N ASP A 185 18.26 5.34 -13.69
CA ASP A 185 18.77 3.97 -13.83
C ASP A 185 18.09 2.99 -12.86
N PHE A 186 16.83 3.24 -12.47
CA PHE A 186 16.08 2.23 -11.72
C PHE A 186 15.95 0.96 -12.57
N PRO A 187 16.33 -0.22 -12.05
CA PRO A 187 16.48 -1.41 -12.87
C PRO A 187 15.12 -2.08 -13.14
N ASP A 188 14.94 -2.54 -14.37
CA ASP A 188 13.75 -3.30 -14.79
C ASP A 188 13.71 -4.73 -14.24
N GLN A 189 14.84 -5.24 -13.74
CA GLN A 189 15.00 -6.58 -13.20
C GLN A 189 15.93 -6.53 -11.97
N PRO A 190 15.84 -7.50 -11.04
CA PRO A 190 16.78 -7.59 -9.94
C PRO A 190 18.20 -7.80 -10.46
N LEU A 191 19.18 -7.23 -9.76
CA LEU A 191 20.59 -7.34 -10.12
C LEU A 191 21.09 -8.79 -10.09
N TYR A 192 20.56 -9.58 -9.16
CA TYR A 192 20.87 -11.00 -8.99
C TYR A 192 19.59 -11.81 -8.88
N TYR A 193 19.52 -12.89 -9.67
CA TYR A 193 18.47 -13.88 -9.55
C TYR A 193 18.87 -14.96 -8.55
N TYR A 194 17.97 -15.25 -7.63
CA TYR A 194 18.09 -16.33 -6.64
C TYR A 194 16.71 -16.93 -6.42
N ASN A 195 16.60 -17.94 -5.55
CA ASN A 195 15.31 -18.42 -5.12
C ASN A 195 14.66 -17.40 -4.16
N PHE A 196 13.91 -16.45 -4.71
CA PHE A 196 13.32 -15.31 -3.98
C PHE A 196 12.41 -15.72 -2.81
N THR A 197 11.93 -16.96 -2.80
CA THR A 197 11.00 -17.48 -1.79
C THR A 197 11.58 -18.66 -1.02
N ALA A 198 12.91 -18.83 -1.01
CA ALA A 198 13.55 -19.82 -0.14
C ALA A 198 13.35 -19.45 1.34
N ASP A 199 13.22 -20.46 2.19
CA ASP A 199 13.10 -20.26 3.64
C ASP A 199 14.36 -19.60 4.24
N GLU A 200 15.51 -19.86 3.63
CA GLU A 200 16.80 -19.26 3.98
C GLU A 200 17.35 -18.50 2.77
N LEU A 201 17.63 -17.22 2.98
CA LEU A 201 18.20 -16.32 1.99
C LEU A 201 19.66 -16.00 2.33
N PRO A 202 20.56 -15.89 1.33
CA PRO A 202 21.92 -15.45 1.55
C PRO A 202 21.99 -14.08 2.26
N THR A 203 22.95 -13.87 3.15
CA THR A 203 23.03 -12.60 3.91
C THR A 203 23.59 -11.45 3.08
N ASP A 204 24.35 -11.74 2.02
CA ASP A 204 24.93 -10.76 1.11
C ASP A 204 23.88 -10.03 0.25
N ILE A 205 22.70 -10.62 0.06
CA ILE A 205 21.56 -9.96 -0.61
C ILE A 205 20.67 -9.15 0.33
N ALA A 206 20.98 -9.12 1.64
CA ALA A 206 20.24 -8.33 2.61
C ALA A 206 20.57 -6.83 2.51
N ILE A 207 21.79 -6.48 2.07
CA ILE A 207 22.25 -5.10 1.98
C ILE A 207 21.73 -4.44 0.71
N ALA A 208 20.92 -3.40 0.89
CA ALA A 208 20.37 -2.59 -0.20
C ALA A 208 21.18 -1.33 -0.45
N ASP A 209 21.21 -0.91 -1.72
CA ASP A 209 21.77 0.36 -2.13
C ASP A 209 20.80 1.49 -1.80
N LEU A 210 21.23 2.49 -1.03
CA LEU A 210 20.44 3.68 -0.76
C LEU A 210 20.47 4.62 -1.98
N GLY A 211 19.30 5.00 -2.50
CA GLY A 211 19.27 5.90 -3.65
C GLY A 211 17.90 6.42 -4.06
N ASN A 212 17.91 7.50 -4.81
CA ASN A 212 16.77 8.17 -5.45
C ASN A 212 16.74 7.83 -6.95
N LYS A 213 16.64 6.53 -7.26
CA LYS A 213 16.63 6.03 -8.65
C LYS A 213 15.21 5.96 -9.20
N VAL A 214 14.96 6.56 -10.35
CA VAL A 214 13.63 6.62 -10.99
C VAL A 214 13.59 5.84 -12.31
N LYS A 215 12.42 5.32 -12.67
CA LYS A 215 12.18 4.68 -13.96
C LYS A 215 11.56 5.67 -14.94
N MET A 216 12.25 5.94 -16.05
CA MET A 216 11.72 6.74 -17.15
C MET A 216 10.90 5.85 -18.10
N LEU A 217 9.65 6.23 -18.36
CA LEU A 217 8.75 5.57 -19.31
C LEU A 217 8.40 6.54 -20.44
N ASN A 218 8.35 6.05 -21.68
CA ASN A 218 7.92 6.86 -22.79
C ASN A 218 6.40 7.01 -22.80
N TYR A 219 5.91 8.09 -23.40
CA TYR A 219 4.48 8.25 -23.64
C TYR A 219 3.96 7.09 -24.51
N ASN A 220 2.78 6.56 -24.17
CA ASN A 220 2.15 5.35 -24.75
C ASN A 220 2.88 4.02 -24.51
N GLU A 221 3.92 3.99 -23.67
CA GLU A 221 4.52 2.73 -23.24
C GLU A 221 3.52 1.95 -22.38
N VAL A 222 3.20 0.72 -22.80
CA VAL A 222 2.28 -0.16 -22.06
C VAL A 222 3.12 -0.96 -21.06
N VAL A 223 3.08 -0.48 -19.83
CA VAL A 223 3.57 -1.19 -18.65
C VAL A 223 2.37 -1.86 -18.01
N GLU A 224 2.54 -3.10 -17.59
CA GLU A 224 1.61 -3.68 -16.64
C GLU A 224 1.80 -2.94 -15.30
N VAL A 225 0.83 -2.04 -14.99
CA VAL A 225 0.70 -1.01 -13.92
C VAL A 225 0.52 0.39 -14.56
N VAL A 226 -0.62 1.08 -14.29
CA VAL A 226 -1.04 2.28 -15.08
C VAL A 226 -1.20 3.55 -14.24
N PHE A 227 -0.37 4.58 -14.50
CA PHE A 227 -0.55 5.98 -14.08
C PHE A 227 0.16 7.00 -15.05
N GLN A 228 -0.27 8.30 -15.17
CA GLN A 228 0.30 9.41 -16.01
C GLN A 228 1.04 10.62 -15.32
N GLY A 229 2.36 10.76 -15.43
CA GLY A 229 3.13 11.79 -14.70
C GLY A 229 4.23 11.21 -13.79
N VAL A 230 4.51 11.88 -12.66
CA VAL A 230 5.44 11.39 -11.63
C VAL A 230 4.63 10.63 -10.59
N TRP A 231 4.88 9.33 -10.46
CA TRP A 231 4.10 8.44 -9.61
C TRP A 231 4.95 7.79 -8.56
N PHE A 232 4.55 8.00 -7.32
CA PHE A 232 5.12 7.30 -6.19
C PHE A 232 4.43 5.94 -6.06
N TRP A 233 5.20 4.87 -6.26
CA TRP A 233 4.79 3.50 -6.04
C TRP A 233 5.45 3.01 -4.77
N HIS A 234 4.68 2.51 -3.81
CA HIS A 234 5.22 2.13 -2.51
C HIS A 234 4.38 1.05 -1.81
N CYS A 235 4.95 0.45 -0.78
CA CYS A 235 4.18 -0.35 0.16
C CYS A 235 3.28 0.55 1.01
N HIS A 236 1.99 0.21 1.13
CA HIS A 236 1.04 0.98 1.95
C HIS A 236 1.09 0.62 3.46
N ILE A 237 2.18 0.01 3.90
CA ILE A 237 2.54 -0.08 5.33
C ILE A 237 3.56 1.02 5.56
N ASP A 238 3.20 2.05 6.34
CA ASP A 238 4.01 3.27 6.52
C ASP A 238 5.45 2.98 6.96
N ARG A 239 5.63 1.97 7.82
CA ARG A 239 6.96 1.50 8.21
C ARG A 239 7.77 1.01 7.01
N HIS A 240 7.18 0.23 6.11
CA HIS A 240 7.88 -0.26 4.92
C HIS A 240 8.13 0.86 3.90
N MET A 241 7.20 1.82 3.77
CA MET A 241 7.39 2.99 2.91
C MET A 241 8.56 3.85 3.42
N THR A 242 8.56 4.22 4.70
CA THR A 242 9.60 5.06 5.32
C THR A 242 10.97 4.38 5.37
N TRP A 243 10.99 3.05 5.36
CA TRP A 243 12.20 2.25 5.26
C TRP A 243 12.75 2.08 3.84
N GLY A 244 12.03 2.55 2.81
CA GLY A 244 12.53 2.60 1.44
C GLY A 244 11.85 1.66 0.43
N MET A 245 10.70 1.03 0.75
CA MET A 245 9.94 0.17 -0.17
C MET A 245 9.10 1.04 -1.09
N ALA A 246 9.80 1.81 -1.93
CA ALA A 246 9.19 2.70 -2.87
C ALA A 246 10.03 2.83 -4.14
N ALA A 247 9.36 3.25 -5.20
CA ALA A 247 9.96 3.63 -6.47
C ALA A 247 9.18 4.81 -7.04
N VAL A 248 9.82 5.58 -7.92
CA VAL A 248 9.16 6.64 -8.68
C VAL A 248 9.20 6.32 -10.17
N PHE A 249 8.03 6.36 -10.80
CA PHE A 249 7.88 6.27 -12.25
C PHE A 249 7.69 7.67 -12.83
N ILE A 250 8.48 8.03 -13.84
CA ILE A 250 8.33 9.28 -14.60
C ILE A 250 7.87 8.93 -16.02
N VAL A 251 6.62 9.24 -16.33
CA VAL A 251 6.06 9.11 -17.68
C VAL A 251 6.30 10.40 -18.47
N LYS A 252 7.03 10.31 -19.59
CA LYS A 252 7.37 11.45 -20.44
C LYS A 252 6.13 12.03 -21.17
N ASN A 253 6.26 13.27 -21.62
CA ASN A 253 5.26 13.94 -22.46
C ASN A 253 5.07 13.23 -23.82
N GLY A 254 3.83 13.24 -24.29
CA GLY A 254 3.41 12.83 -25.62
C GLY A 254 3.48 13.95 -26.66
N GLY A 255 2.81 13.72 -27.79
CA GLY A 255 2.83 14.64 -28.93
C GLY A 255 1.83 15.80 -28.87
N THR A 256 0.94 15.82 -27.86
CA THR A 256 -0.13 16.84 -27.72
C THR A 256 -0.13 17.49 -26.34
N ALA A 257 -0.88 18.58 -26.18
CA ALA A 257 -1.03 19.27 -24.90
C ALA A 257 -1.75 18.39 -23.85
N GLU A 258 -2.73 17.60 -24.28
CA GLU A 258 -3.50 16.66 -23.43
C GLU A 258 -2.66 15.47 -22.98
N THR A 259 -1.55 15.22 -23.65
CA THR A 259 -0.64 14.09 -23.41
C THR A 259 0.67 14.54 -22.77
N SER A 260 0.72 15.79 -22.32
CA SER A 260 1.87 16.42 -21.69
C SER A 260 1.54 16.86 -20.27
N ILE A 261 2.53 16.85 -19.39
CA ILE A 261 2.38 17.36 -18.02
C ILE A 261 1.96 18.84 -18.02
N HIS A 262 1.01 19.18 -17.16
CA HIS A 262 0.60 20.57 -16.96
C HIS A 262 1.74 21.39 -16.33
N LYS A 263 1.69 22.71 -16.56
CA LYS A 263 2.61 23.63 -15.88
C LYS A 263 2.34 23.60 -14.37
N PRO A 264 3.39 23.63 -13.51
CA PRO A 264 3.24 23.73 -12.07
C PRO A 264 2.35 24.92 -11.69
N PRO A 265 1.41 24.74 -10.75
CA PRO A 265 0.62 25.85 -10.23
C PRO A 265 1.51 26.95 -9.63
N PRO A 266 1.13 28.24 -9.73
CA PRO A 266 1.93 29.34 -9.18
C PRO A 266 2.16 29.27 -7.66
N HIS A 267 1.31 28.53 -6.96
CA HIS A 267 1.29 28.39 -5.50
C HIS A 267 1.87 27.05 -5.03
N LEU A 268 2.67 26.36 -5.86
CA LEU A 268 3.38 25.16 -5.42
C LEU A 268 4.28 25.52 -4.20
N PRO A 269 4.22 24.77 -3.09
CA PRO A 269 5.05 25.02 -1.92
C PRO A 269 6.53 25.10 -2.27
N SER A 270 7.25 26.01 -1.60
CA SER A 270 8.70 26.14 -1.80
C SER A 270 9.43 24.93 -1.21
N CYS A 271 10.47 24.45 -1.89
CA CYS A 271 11.38 23.44 -1.37
C CYS A 271 12.30 23.99 -0.26
N ASN A 272 12.46 25.31 -0.17
CA ASN A 272 13.36 25.98 0.79
C ASN A 272 12.73 26.15 2.18
N VAL A 273 12.10 25.10 2.72
CA VAL A 273 11.56 25.12 4.09
C VAL A 273 12.61 24.51 5.04
N PRO A 274 13.02 25.23 6.10
CA PRO A 274 13.92 24.68 7.12
C PRO A 274 13.38 23.38 7.74
N LEU A 275 14.26 22.40 7.96
CA LEU A 275 13.93 21.09 8.54
C LEU A 275 13.18 21.18 9.89
N GLU A 276 13.46 22.20 10.70
CA GLU A 276 12.81 22.43 12.01
C GLU A 276 11.30 22.73 11.91
N LEU A 277 10.82 23.23 10.78
CA LEU A 277 9.38 23.44 10.55
C LEU A 277 8.66 22.17 10.06
N ARG A 278 9.40 21.14 9.63
CA ARG A 278 8.85 19.82 9.25
C ARG A 278 8.78 18.85 10.43
N VAL A 279 9.56 19.11 11.49
CA VAL A 279 9.61 18.32 12.73
C VAL A 279 9.29 19.25 13.90
N GLN A 280 8.07 19.77 13.99
CA GLN A 280 7.62 20.22 15.31
C GLN A 280 7.26 18.99 16.13
N ASN A 281 8.02 18.80 17.22
CA ASN A 281 7.84 17.77 18.23
C ASN A 281 6.36 17.69 18.66
N ASN A 282 5.70 16.60 18.28
CA ASN A 282 4.38 16.20 18.78
C ASN A 282 4.51 15.51 20.15
N ASP A 283 5.24 16.11 21.09
CA ASP A 283 5.14 15.75 22.50
C ASP A 283 4.08 16.66 23.15
N GLY A 284 2.84 16.42 22.78
CA GLY A 284 1.64 16.91 23.50
C GLY A 284 0.93 15.73 24.16
N PRO A 285 0.29 15.88 25.33
CA PRO A 285 -0.14 14.76 26.18
C PRO A 285 -1.30 13.92 25.64
N ASP A 286 -1.87 14.27 24.49
CA ASP A 286 -3.03 13.60 23.91
C ASP A 286 -2.64 12.91 22.60
N GLY A 287 -2.42 11.60 22.70
CA GLY A 287 -2.10 10.70 21.58
C GLY A 287 -3.18 10.68 20.49
N LYS A 288 -3.11 11.64 19.58
CA LYS A 288 -3.81 11.61 18.30
C LYS A 288 -2.78 11.49 17.18
N GLU A 289 -2.72 10.32 16.57
CA GLU A 289 -2.07 10.13 15.27
C GLU A 289 -2.77 11.02 14.24
N ASN A 290 -2.08 12.08 13.83
CA ASN A 290 -2.49 12.88 12.68
C ASN A 290 -1.49 12.65 11.54
N GLN A 291 -2.06 12.37 10.39
CA GLN A 291 -1.41 12.04 9.12
C GLN A 291 -0.20 12.93 8.82
N SER A 292 0.91 12.29 8.49
CA SER A 292 2.02 12.93 7.80
C SER A 292 1.50 13.44 6.45
N ILE A 293 1.39 14.77 6.31
CA ILE A 293 1.18 15.39 5.01
C ILE A 293 2.50 15.23 4.25
N PHE A 294 2.59 14.21 3.41
CA PHE A 294 3.61 14.13 2.38
C PHE A 294 3.15 15.03 1.24
N ILE A 295 3.87 16.15 1.05
CA ILE A 295 3.82 16.96 -0.17
C ILE A 295 4.82 16.34 -1.15
#